data_AF-A0A7S2VMA2-F1
#
_entry.id   AF-A0A7S2VMA2-F1
#
_cell.length_a   1.000
_cell.length_b   1.000
_cell.length_c   1.000
_cell.angle_alpha   90.00
_cell.angle_beta   90.00
_cell.angle_gamma   90.00
#
_symmetry.space_group_name_H-M   'P 1'
#
loop_
_entity.id
_entity.type
_entity.pdbx_description
1 polymer ?
#
loop_
_entity_poly.entity_id
_entity_poly.type
_entity_poly.pdbx_seq_one_letter_code
_entity_poly.pdbx_strand_id
1 'polypeptide(L)'
;DGCGRLGLDAADRIRKMCGLGFIPSVFQARLGCCKGLWIVDLTWRQTVHGVETSDIVEVRRSMRKWDIDWRSCGVEDRTFEVKEFARDAPQAASLNQQVIACLEARGVPFEAFRQVQ
;
A
#
# COMPACT_ATOMS: atom_id res chain seq x y z
N ASP A 1 10.58 0.72 -1.55
CA ASP A 1 10.47 1.92 -2.40
C ASP A 1 9.02 2.09 -2.85
N GLY A 2 8.50 3.32 -3.02
CA GLY A 2 7.12 3.57 -3.43
C GLY A 2 6.06 3.31 -2.36
N CYS A 3 6.41 3.39 -1.07
CA CYS A 3 5.49 3.18 0.05
C CYS A 3 5.52 4.37 1.03
N GLY A 4 4.35 4.77 1.53
CA GLY A 4 4.17 5.80 2.56
C GLY A 4 3.34 5.28 3.74
N ARG A 5 3.28 6.08 4.82
CA ARG A 5 2.40 5.85 5.97
C ARG A 5 1.02 6.48 5.77
N LEU A 6 0.02 5.88 6.37
CA LEU A 6 -1.36 6.34 6.46
C LEU A 6 -1.78 6.28 7.92
N GLY A 7 -2.28 7.39 8.47
CA GLY A 7 -2.76 7.37 9.85
C GLY A 7 -4.10 6.63 9.98
N LEU A 8 -4.42 6.22 11.21
CA LEU A 8 -5.56 5.35 11.48
C LEU A 8 -6.92 5.99 11.12
N ASP A 9 -7.12 7.26 11.43
CA ASP A 9 -8.38 7.97 11.13
C ASP A 9 -8.58 8.13 9.62
N ALA A 10 -7.50 8.41 8.87
CA ALA A 10 -7.53 8.45 7.41
C ALA A 10 -7.92 7.07 6.84
N ALA A 11 -7.33 6.00 7.37
CA ALA A 11 -7.63 4.64 6.96
C ALA A 11 -9.08 4.23 7.26
N ASP A 12 -9.62 4.59 8.43
CA ASP A 12 -11.02 4.33 8.77
C ASP A 12 -11.99 5.13 7.88
N ARG A 13 -11.64 6.38 7.53
CA ARG A 13 -12.42 7.17 6.57
C ARG A 13 -12.45 6.51 5.20
N ILE A 14 -11.31 6.06 4.69
CA ILE A 14 -11.22 5.33 3.42
C ILE A 14 -12.04 4.04 3.49
N ARG A 15 -11.91 3.26 4.58
CA ARG A 15 -12.70 2.05 4.83
C ARG A 15 -14.20 2.33 4.70
N LYS A 16 -14.71 3.37 5.36
CA LYS A 16 -16.12 3.78 5.32
C LYS A 16 -16.55 4.14 3.89
N MET A 17 -15.75 4.92 3.17
CA MET A 17 -16.05 5.32 1.80
C MET A 17 -16.03 4.14 0.81
N CYS A 18 -15.16 3.16 1.01
CA CYS A 18 -15.08 1.96 0.19
C CYS A 18 -16.08 0.85 0.62
N GLY A 19 -16.86 1.05 1.68
CA GLY A 19 -17.83 0.07 2.18
C GLY A 19 -17.20 -1.20 2.77
N LEU A 20 -15.98 -1.10 3.32
CA LEU A 20 -15.22 -2.26 3.81
C LEU A 20 -15.57 -2.62 5.26
N GLY A 21 -15.62 -3.93 5.55
CA GLY A 21 -15.95 -4.47 6.88
C GLY A 21 -14.81 -4.42 7.91
N PHE A 22 -13.58 -4.18 7.46
CA PHE A 22 -12.38 -4.07 8.31
C PHE A 22 -11.45 -3.00 7.74
N ILE A 23 -10.53 -2.45 8.55
CA ILE A 23 -9.51 -1.51 8.06
C ILE A 23 -8.36 -2.34 7.47
N PRO A 24 -8.11 -2.30 6.14
CA PRO A 24 -6.95 -2.95 5.55
C PRO A 24 -5.65 -2.39 6.13
N SER A 25 -4.65 -3.25 6.33
CA SER A 25 -3.32 -2.83 6.79
C SER A 25 -2.55 -2.02 5.74
N VAL A 26 -2.89 -2.20 4.46
CA VAL A 26 -2.25 -1.53 3.33
C VAL A 26 -3.29 -1.23 2.24
N PHE A 27 -3.15 -0.07 1.60
CA PHE A 27 -3.86 0.32 0.39
C PHE A 27 -2.88 0.54 -0.77
N GLN A 28 -3.21 0.04 -1.96
CA GLN A 28 -2.61 0.48 -3.21
C GLN A 28 -3.45 1.60 -3.80
N ALA A 29 -2.85 2.76 -4.03
CA ALA A 29 -3.61 3.96 -4.41
C ALA A 29 -2.84 4.92 -5.32
N ARG A 30 -3.54 5.99 -5.72
CA ARG A 30 -2.98 7.22 -6.28
C ARG A 30 -3.37 8.41 -5.41
N LEU A 31 -2.52 9.43 -5.43
CA LEU A 31 -2.80 10.75 -4.85
C LEU A 31 -2.05 11.76 -5.72
N GLY A 32 -2.76 12.38 -6.67
CA GLY A 32 -2.17 13.27 -7.68
C GLY A 32 -0.97 12.62 -8.38
N CYS A 33 0.20 13.26 -8.26
CA CYS A 33 1.45 12.74 -8.85
C CYS A 33 2.02 11.47 -8.19
N CYS A 34 1.47 11.03 -7.06
CA CYS A 34 1.98 9.90 -6.29
C CYS A 34 1.30 8.58 -6.70
N LYS A 35 2.11 7.53 -6.84
CA LYS A 35 1.65 6.14 -7.00
C LYS A 35 2.41 5.25 -6.02
N GLY A 36 1.69 4.38 -5.33
CA GLY A 36 2.35 3.44 -4.43
C GLY A 36 1.42 2.66 -3.52
N LEU A 37 2.02 2.22 -2.42
CA LEU A 37 1.35 1.62 -1.29
C LEU A 37 1.32 2.60 -0.11
N TRP A 38 0.26 2.55 0.68
CA TRP A 38 0.13 3.27 1.93
C TRP A 38 -0.18 2.27 3.04
N ILE A 39 0.73 2.20 4.02
CA ILE A 39 0.65 1.28 5.15
C ILE A 39 0.03 2.02 6.33
N VAL A 40 -0.99 1.41 6.95
CA VAL A 40 -1.65 1.97 8.12
C VAL A 40 -0.70 1.90 9.32
N ASP A 41 -0.40 3.05 9.90
CA ASP A 41 0.40 3.19 11.11
C ASP A 41 -0.53 3.57 12.27
N LEU A 42 -0.75 2.62 13.17
CA LEU A 42 -1.68 2.75 14.30
C LEU A 42 -1.22 3.79 15.34
N THR A 43 0.07 4.13 15.34
CA THR A 43 0.68 5.03 16.32
C THR A 43 1.01 6.39 15.74
N TRP A 44 0.87 6.56 14.43
CA TRP A 44 1.26 7.79 13.77
C TRP A 44 0.21 8.89 13.95
N ARG A 45 0.63 9.94 14.66
CA ARG A 45 -0.14 11.16 14.87
C ARG A 45 0.74 12.36 14.65
N GLN A 46 0.13 13.48 14.25
CA GLN A 46 0.80 14.78 14.20
C GLN A 46 -0.13 15.87 14.71
N THR A 47 0.48 16.94 15.22
CA THR A 47 -0.24 18.15 15.57
C THR A 47 -0.34 19.06 14.35
N VAL A 48 -1.56 19.25 13.84
CA VAL A 48 -1.87 20.13 12.71
C VAL A 48 -2.77 21.25 13.23
N HIS A 49 -2.37 22.51 13.06
CA HIS A 49 -3.09 23.68 13.59
C HIS A 49 -3.43 23.60 15.09
N GLY A 50 -2.55 23.00 15.90
CA GLY A 50 -2.73 22.85 17.35
C GLY A 50 -3.60 21.67 17.78
N VAL A 51 -4.07 20.84 16.85
CA VAL A 51 -4.88 19.65 17.13
C VAL A 51 -4.11 18.40 16.73
N GLU A 52 -4.03 17.42 17.64
CA GLU A 52 -3.47 16.10 17.34
C GLU A 52 -4.43 15.32 16.45
N THR A 53 -3.94 14.77 15.34
CA THR A 53 -4.75 14.03 14.37
C THR A 53 -3.98 12.83 13.81
N SER A 54 -4.71 11.78 13.42
CA SER A 54 -4.20 10.69 12.57
C SER A 54 -4.88 10.66 11.18
N ASP A 55 -5.61 11.70 10.80
CA ASP A 55 -6.12 11.87 9.43
C ASP A 55 -5.01 12.45 8.52
N ILE A 56 -3.97 11.65 8.31
CA ILE A 56 -2.74 12.07 7.63
C ILE A 56 -2.35 11.03 6.58
N VAL A 57 -1.93 11.52 5.41
CA VAL A 57 -1.38 10.71 4.32
C VAL A 57 0.05 11.16 4.05
N GLU A 58 1.03 10.27 4.21
CA GLU A 58 2.43 10.56 3.88
C GLU A 58 2.66 10.45 2.37
N VAL A 59 3.39 11.40 1.79
CA VAL A 59 3.90 11.31 0.43
C VAL A 59 5.42 11.38 0.45
N ARG A 60 6.09 10.44 -0.23
CA ARG A 60 7.55 10.38 -0.33
C ARG A 60 8.02 10.69 -1.73
N ARG A 61 9.27 11.16 -1.87
CA ARG A 61 9.86 11.54 -3.17
C ARG A 61 9.73 10.43 -4.22
N SER A 62 10.02 9.18 -3.85
CA SER A 62 10.02 8.07 -4.81
C SER A 62 8.62 7.62 -5.26
N MET A 63 7.57 8.09 -4.60
CA MET A 63 6.19 7.85 -5.01
C MET A 63 5.77 8.79 -6.15
N ARG A 64 6.39 9.98 -6.24
CA ARG A 64 6.09 10.99 -7.26
C ARG A 64 6.54 10.54 -8.64
N LYS A 65 5.67 10.71 -9.63
CA LYS A 65 5.93 10.36 -11.04
C LYS A 65 6.10 11.58 -11.94
N TRP A 66 5.67 12.74 -11.47
CA TRP A 66 5.91 14.06 -12.06
C TRP A 66 5.86 15.11 -10.94
N ASP A 67 6.26 16.35 -11.25
CA ASP A 67 6.18 17.45 -10.29
C ASP A 67 4.76 18.03 -10.22
N ILE A 68 4.34 18.40 -9.01
CA ILE A 68 3.04 19.02 -8.77
C ILE A 68 3.17 20.09 -7.68
N ASP A 69 2.49 21.22 -7.88
CA ASP A 69 2.26 22.18 -6.80
C ASP A 69 0.98 21.82 -6.04
N TRP A 70 1.14 21.25 -4.86
CA TRP A 70 0.04 20.85 -3.99
C TRP A 70 -0.85 22.02 -3.56
N ARG A 71 -0.35 23.26 -3.58
CA ARG A 71 -1.11 24.45 -3.17
C ARG A 71 -2.08 24.92 -4.25
N SER A 72 -1.71 24.75 -5.52
CA SER A 72 -2.49 25.22 -6.67
C SER A 72 -3.21 24.11 -7.44
N CYS A 73 -2.89 22.83 -7.19
CA CYS A 73 -3.54 21.71 -7.85
C CYS A 73 -5.04 21.61 -7.52
N GLY A 74 -5.78 20.91 -8.37
CA GLY A 74 -7.21 20.69 -8.22
C GLY A 74 -7.55 19.75 -7.06
N VAL A 75 -8.84 19.58 -6.81
CA VAL A 75 -9.32 18.65 -5.77
C VAL A 75 -9.08 17.19 -6.17
N GLU A 76 -9.16 16.89 -7.46
CA GLU A 76 -8.86 15.61 -8.08
C GLU A 76 -7.44 15.14 -7.76
N ASP A 77 -6.45 16.04 -7.82
CA ASP A 77 -5.06 15.72 -7.49
C ASP A 77 -4.81 15.53 -5.99
N ARG A 78 -5.70 16.06 -5.14
CA ARG A 78 -5.67 15.89 -3.68
C ARG A 78 -6.57 14.76 -3.19
N THR A 79 -7.24 14.07 -4.09
CA THR A 79 -8.12 12.94 -3.76
C THR A 79 -7.30 11.65 -3.65
N PHE A 80 -7.52 10.88 -2.59
CA PHE A 80 -6.90 9.58 -2.40
C PHE A 80 -7.71 8.50 -3.14
N GLU A 81 -7.18 8.03 -4.26
CA GLU A 81 -7.87 7.11 -5.17
C GLU A 81 -7.40 5.67 -4.91
N VAL A 82 -8.22 4.87 -4.23
CA VAL A 82 -7.92 3.47 -3.94
C VAL A 82 -8.04 2.63 -5.21
N LYS A 83 -6.98 1.89 -5.53
CA LYS A 83 -6.98 0.85 -6.58
C LYS A 83 -7.29 -0.52 -5.99
N GLU A 84 -6.60 -0.89 -4.91
CA GLU A 84 -6.72 -2.20 -4.26
C GLU A 84 -6.27 -2.11 -2.80
N PHE A 85 -6.53 -3.13 -2.00
CA PHE A 85 -6.19 -3.15 -0.57
C PHE A 85 -5.85 -4.56 -0.09
N ALA A 86 -5.13 -4.64 1.03
CA ALA A 86 -4.80 -5.92 1.65
C ALA A 86 -6.07 -6.66 2.08
N ARG A 87 -6.15 -7.96 1.74
CA ARG A 87 -7.25 -8.84 2.16
C ARG A 87 -7.14 -9.17 3.65
N ASP A 88 -8.26 -9.58 4.22
CA ASP A 88 -8.38 -10.04 5.60
C ASP A 88 -7.56 -11.31 5.89
N ALA A 89 -7.51 -12.23 4.92
CA ALA A 89 -6.72 -13.44 4.97
C ALA A 89 -5.91 -13.66 3.68
N PRO A 90 -4.67 -14.18 3.80
CA PRO A 90 -3.91 -14.59 2.63
C PRO A 90 -4.55 -15.82 1.99
N GLN A 91 -4.58 -15.85 0.67
CA GLN A 91 -4.93 -17.05 -0.09
C GLN A 91 -3.69 -17.91 -0.29
N ALA A 92 -3.83 -19.23 -0.17
CA ALA A 92 -2.76 -20.16 -0.47
C ALA A 92 -2.30 -19.98 -1.94
N ALA A 93 -1.00 -19.80 -2.13
CA ALA A 93 -0.38 -19.73 -3.46
C ALA A 93 0.29 -21.07 -3.80
N SER A 94 0.36 -21.41 -5.08
CA SER A 94 1.16 -22.52 -5.58
C SER A 94 2.59 -22.06 -5.92
N LEU A 95 3.54 -23.01 -5.92
CA LEU A 95 4.89 -22.74 -6.39
C LEU A 95 4.89 -22.63 -7.92
N ASN A 96 5.18 -21.43 -8.43
CA ASN A 96 5.31 -21.18 -9.87
C ASN A 96 6.61 -21.80 -10.41
N GLN A 97 6.51 -22.52 -11.52
CA GLN A 97 7.65 -23.16 -12.20
C GLN A 97 8.80 -22.19 -12.53
N GLN A 98 8.50 -20.92 -12.79
CA GLN A 98 9.49 -19.88 -13.05
C GLN A 98 10.49 -19.69 -11.89
N VAL A 99 10.10 -20.03 -10.66
CA VAL A 99 10.94 -19.87 -9.46
C VAL A 99 11.82 -21.10 -9.22
N ILE A 100 11.50 -22.26 -9.80
CA ILE A 100 12.20 -23.53 -9.56
C ILE A 100 13.68 -23.42 -9.90
N ALA A 101 14.03 -22.93 -11.10
CA ALA A 101 15.41 -22.79 -11.52
C ALA A 101 16.23 -21.87 -10.59
N CYS A 102 15.61 -20.82 -10.04
CA CYS A 102 16.24 -19.92 -9.07
C CYS A 102 16.52 -20.64 -7.74
N LEU A 103 15.60 -21.48 -7.28
CA LEU A 103 15.74 -22.24 -6.04
C LEU A 103 16.78 -23.36 -6.18
N GLU A 104 16.79 -24.05 -7.32
CA GLU A 104 17.80 -25.07 -7.64
C GLU A 104 19.20 -24.48 -7.69
N ALA A 105 19.37 -23.35 -8.40
CA ALA A 105 20.64 -22.60 -8.42
C ALA A 105 21.07 -22.12 -7.03
N ARG A 106 20.16 -22.13 -6.04
CA ARG A 106 20.40 -21.78 -4.64
C ARG A 106 20.53 -22.99 -3.71
N GLY A 107 20.54 -24.20 -4.25
CA GLY A 107 20.88 -25.44 -3.55
C GLY A 107 19.68 -26.27 -3.12
N VAL A 108 18.46 -25.95 -3.57
CA VAL A 108 17.32 -26.85 -3.38
C VAL A 108 17.39 -27.97 -4.41
N PRO A 109 17.49 -29.26 -4.03
CA PRO A 109 17.58 -30.35 -5.00
C PRO A 109 16.36 -30.39 -5.92
N PHE A 110 16.58 -30.65 -7.20
CA PHE A 110 15.51 -30.65 -8.19
C PHE A 110 14.39 -31.64 -7.85
N GLU A 111 14.76 -32.77 -7.23
CA GLU A 111 13.87 -33.83 -6.77
C GLU A 111 12.84 -33.34 -5.75
N ALA A 112 13.14 -32.26 -5.00
CA ALA A 112 12.19 -31.64 -4.08
C ALA A 112 10.98 -31.03 -4.81
N PHE A 113 11.11 -30.72 -6.11
CA PHE A 113 10.03 -30.14 -6.92
C PHE A 113 9.21 -31.18 -7.68
N ARG A 114 9.53 -32.48 -7.56
CA ARG A 114 8.89 -33.55 -8.36
C ARG A 114 7.40 -33.74 -8.08
N GLN A 115 6.89 -33.19 -6.98
CA GLN A 115 5.46 -33.20 -6.62
C GLN A 115 4.72 -31.91 -7.01
N VAL A 116 5.45 -30.92 -7.55
CA VAL A 116 4.93 -29.61 -7.94
C VAL A 116 4.70 -29.52 -9.47
N GLN A 117 5.27 -30.46 -10.24
CA GLN A 117 5.01 -30.65 -11.67
C GLN A 117 3.74 -31.46 -11.90
#